data_AF-A0A023JEE1-F1
#
_entry.id   AF-A0A023JEE1-F1
#
_cell.length_a   1.000
_cell.length_b   1.000
_cell.length_c   1.000
_cell.angle_alpha   90.00
_cell.angle_beta   90.00
_cell.angle_gamma   90.00
#
_symmetry.space_group_name_H-M   'P 1'
#
loop_
_entity.id
_entity.type
_entity.pdbx_description
1 polymer ?
#
loop_
_entity_poly.entity_id
_entity_poly.type
_entity_poly.pdbx_seq_one_letter_code
_entity_poly.pdbx_strand_id
1 'polypeptide(L)'
;MNFNFNKQKFLELIKEYKTLSLKGKYLFDFDKVKNDELTIYLTFLDDNTAYLSKKKYFQIIESFINQKITVNEFIYQYSELRRSNFNQSEMLQKNLEAEALSGLIQESKIDLQLNPKCEGFTDILSYIDNDIDLFDENISFEMNLNNLELIGYGLSEEFFRQNMQDNFMLLIGKYCNIK
;
A
#
# COMPACT_ATOMS: atom_id res chain seq x y z
N MET A 1 -0.89 13.97 7.94
CA MET A 1 -2.01 14.75 8.52
C MET A 1 -2.33 14.11 9.87
N ASN A 2 -3.40 14.44 10.58
CA ASN A 2 -3.95 13.53 11.60
C ASN A 2 -5.34 13.14 11.10
N PHE A 3 -5.39 12.24 10.11
CA PHE A 3 -6.65 11.82 9.52
C PHE A 3 -7.39 10.91 10.50
N ASN A 4 -8.60 11.32 10.88
CA ASN A 4 -9.46 10.52 11.75
C ASN A 4 -10.55 9.87 10.89
N PHE A 5 -10.50 8.54 10.77
CA PHE A 5 -11.44 7.80 9.95
C PHE A 5 -12.86 7.88 10.54
N ASN A 6 -13.79 8.50 9.81
CA ASN A 6 -15.22 8.50 10.14
C ASN A 6 -15.98 7.53 9.21
N LYS A 7 -16.32 6.35 9.74
CA LYS A 7 -17.06 5.31 9.01
C LYS A 7 -18.38 5.82 8.44
N GLN A 8 -19.17 6.59 9.20
CA GLN A 8 -20.48 7.06 8.75
C GLN A 8 -20.33 7.97 7.53
N LYS A 9 -19.42 8.94 7.62
CA LYS A 9 -19.13 9.85 6.51
C LYS A 9 -18.61 9.08 5.28
N PHE A 10 -17.74 8.09 5.49
CA PHE A 10 -17.26 7.24 4.42
C PHE A 10 -18.39 6.47 3.70
N LEU A 11 -19.32 5.87 4.46
CA LEU A 11 -20.47 5.16 3.88
C LEU A 11 -21.40 6.10 3.10
N GLU A 12 -21.60 7.33 3.57
CA GLU A 12 -22.36 8.36 2.84
C GLU A 12 -21.71 8.71 1.51
N LEU A 13 -20.39 8.93 1.50
CA LEU A 13 -19.61 9.22 0.29
C LEU A 13 -19.65 8.07 -0.72
N ILE A 14 -19.48 6.82 -0.26
CA ILE A 14 -19.63 5.63 -1.11
C ILE A 14 -21.02 5.59 -1.74
N LYS A 15 -22.07 5.78 -0.94
CA LYS A 15 -23.44 5.70 -1.41
C LYS A 15 -23.70 6.73 -2.50
N GLU A 16 -23.23 7.96 -2.31
CA GLU A 16 -23.34 9.04 -3.30
C GLU A 16 -22.57 8.69 -4.58
N TYR A 17 -21.30 8.28 -4.44
CA TYR A 17 -20.46 7.84 -5.55
C TYR A 17 -21.14 6.75 -6.40
N LYS A 18 -21.58 5.66 -5.78
CA LYS A 18 -22.23 4.53 -6.48
C LYS A 18 -23.56 4.93 -7.09
N THR A 19 -24.34 5.78 -6.44
CA THR A 19 -25.61 6.29 -6.98
C THR A 19 -25.39 7.12 -8.25
N LEU A 20 -24.29 7.89 -8.32
CA LEU A 20 -23.89 8.60 -9.53
C LEU A 20 -23.39 7.64 -10.60
N SER A 21 -22.54 6.67 -10.25
CA SER A 21 -22.00 5.69 -11.21
C SER A 21 -23.10 4.87 -11.89
N LEU A 22 -24.17 4.50 -11.17
CA LEU A 22 -25.35 3.83 -11.74
C LEU A 22 -26.07 4.66 -12.82
N LYS A 23 -25.88 5.98 -12.82
CA LYS A 23 -26.42 6.91 -13.83
C LYS A 23 -25.38 7.29 -14.89
N GLY A 24 -24.23 6.62 -14.93
CA GLY A 24 -23.11 6.93 -15.83
C GLY A 24 -22.42 8.26 -15.50
N LYS A 25 -22.46 8.70 -14.24
CA LYS A 25 -21.89 9.96 -13.76
C LYS A 25 -20.74 9.69 -12.79
N TYR A 26 -19.77 10.60 -12.73
CA TYR A 26 -18.63 10.51 -11.82
C TYR A 26 -18.74 11.55 -10.70
N LEU A 27 -18.46 11.18 -9.44
CA LEU A 27 -18.54 12.10 -8.30
C LEU A 27 -17.64 13.33 -8.48
N PHE A 28 -16.44 13.14 -9.03
CA PHE A 28 -15.49 14.20 -9.33
C PHE A 28 -16.07 15.36 -10.14
N ASP A 29 -16.94 15.08 -11.12
CA ASP A 29 -17.54 16.10 -11.99
C ASP A 29 -18.57 16.98 -11.26
N PHE A 30 -19.13 16.50 -10.15
CA PHE A 30 -20.18 17.19 -9.38
C PHE A 30 -19.64 17.80 -8.09
N ASP A 31 -18.74 17.09 -7.42
CA ASP A 31 -18.15 17.50 -6.14
C ASP A 31 -16.74 16.92 -6.00
N LYS A 32 -15.76 17.67 -6.50
CA LYS A 32 -14.35 17.30 -6.39
C LYS A 32 -13.92 17.14 -4.93
N VAL A 33 -14.41 17.97 -4.01
CA VAL A 33 -14.00 17.91 -2.59
C VAL A 33 -14.42 16.58 -1.97
N LYS A 34 -15.66 16.15 -2.22
CA LYS A 34 -16.13 14.84 -1.77
C LYS A 34 -15.40 13.69 -2.45
N ASN A 35 -15.07 13.82 -3.73
CA ASN A 35 -14.30 12.81 -4.45
C ASN A 35 -12.91 12.64 -3.82
N ASP A 36 -12.19 13.75 -3.62
CA ASP A 36 -10.86 13.75 -3.00
C ASP A 36 -10.93 13.17 -1.58
N GLU A 37 -11.97 13.51 -0.81
CA GLU A 37 -12.18 12.92 0.51
C GLU A 37 -12.46 11.41 0.46
N LEU A 38 -13.29 10.94 -0.48
CA LEU A 38 -13.52 9.51 -0.69
C LEU A 38 -12.23 8.79 -1.06
N THR A 39 -11.40 9.37 -1.93
CA THR A 39 -10.07 8.84 -2.27
C THR A 39 -9.20 8.69 -1.03
N ILE A 40 -9.13 9.71 -0.16
CA ILE A 40 -8.36 9.63 1.09
C ILE A 40 -8.84 8.46 1.96
N TYR A 41 -10.16 8.28 2.10
CA TYR A 41 -10.71 7.17 2.84
C TYR A 41 -10.31 5.81 2.27
N LEU A 42 -10.38 5.65 0.94
CA LEU A 42 -10.01 4.41 0.25
C LEU A 42 -8.52 4.10 0.43
N THR A 43 -7.65 5.09 0.25
CA THR A 43 -6.21 4.97 0.53
C THR A 43 -5.96 4.52 1.96
N PHE A 44 -6.70 5.05 2.94
CA PHE A 44 -6.55 4.65 4.33
C PHE A 44 -6.93 3.19 4.61
N LEU A 45 -7.86 2.61 3.84
CA LEU A 45 -8.20 1.18 3.92
C LEU A 45 -7.05 0.31 3.40
N ASP A 46 -6.46 0.71 2.27
CA ASP A 46 -5.30 0.03 1.66
C ASP A 46 -4.11 0.06 2.62
N ASP A 47 -3.81 1.25 3.14
CA ASP A 47 -2.80 1.51 4.17
C ASP A 47 -2.99 0.63 5.41
N ASN A 48 -4.21 0.60 5.96
CA ASN A 48 -4.48 -0.19 7.15
C ASN A 48 -4.26 -1.68 6.89
N THR A 49 -4.76 -2.19 5.76
CA THR A 49 -4.62 -3.61 5.40
C THR A 49 -3.14 -3.99 5.25
N ALA A 50 -2.36 -3.18 4.54
CA ALA A 50 -0.92 -3.40 4.40
C ALA A 50 -0.19 -3.28 5.75
N TYR A 51 -0.56 -2.30 6.59
CA TYR A 51 0.05 -2.04 7.88
C TYR A 51 -0.20 -3.16 8.91
N LEU A 52 -1.33 -3.86 8.83
CA LEU A 52 -1.58 -5.06 9.62
C LEU A 52 -0.56 -6.16 9.31
N SER A 53 -0.12 -6.24 8.06
CA SER A 53 0.91 -7.18 7.59
C SER A 53 2.35 -6.70 7.76
N LYS A 54 2.60 -5.51 8.36
CA LYS A 54 3.96 -4.92 8.46
C LYS A 54 5.03 -5.87 8.96
N LYS A 55 4.73 -6.70 9.98
CA LYS A 55 5.67 -7.69 10.54
C LYS A 55 6.21 -8.65 9.48
N LYS A 56 5.34 -9.10 8.57
CA LYS A 56 5.73 -10.00 7.48
C LYS A 56 6.58 -9.27 6.44
N TYR A 57 6.24 -8.02 6.11
CA TYR A 57 7.09 -7.20 5.24
C TYR A 57 8.51 -7.09 5.79
N PHE A 58 8.69 -6.78 7.08
CA PHE A 58 10.04 -6.74 7.67
C PHE A 58 10.75 -8.07 7.61
N GLN A 59 10.07 -9.18 7.89
CA GLN A 59 10.69 -10.49 7.87
C GLN A 59 11.22 -10.85 6.48
N ILE A 60 10.46 -10.52 5.43
CA ILE A 60 10.88 -10.73 4.03
C ILE A 60 12.09 -9.85 3.72
N ILE A 61 12.04 -8.56 4.07
CA ILE A 61 13.10 -7.59 3.79
C ILE A 61 14.37 -7.90 4.58
N GLU A 62 14.27 -8.20 5.88
CA GLU A 62 15.42 -8.63 6.68
C GLU A 62 16.03 -9.93 6.15
N SER A 63 15.21 -10.88 5.69
CA SER A 63 15.73 -12.11 5.09
C SER A 63 16.51 -11.80 3.83
N PHE A 64 16.03 -10.86 3.02
CA PHE A 64 16.76 -10.37 1.86
C PHE A 64 18.04 -9.65 2.30
N ILE A 65 18.00 -8.60 3.12
CA ILE A 65 19.19 -7.87 3.57
C ILE A 65 20.28 -8.79 4.15
N ASN A 66 19.89 -9.81 4.93
CA ASN A 66 20.81 -10.77 5.53
C ASN A 66 21.22 -11.93 4.60
N GLN A 67 20.95 -11.83 3.29
CA GLN A 67 21.30 -12.83 2.28
C GLN A 67 20.75 -14.25 2.57
N LYS A 68 19.63 -14.33 3.29
CA LYS A 68 18.94 -15.60 3.57
C LYS A 68 18.05 -16.05 2.41
N ILE A 69 17.65 -15.10 1.56
CA ILE A 69 16.89 -15.33 0.33
C ILE A 69 17.53 -14.52 -0.81
N THR A 70 17.37 -15.04 -2.02
CA THR A 70 17.76 -14.38 -3.28
C THR A 70 16.79 -13.25 -3.64
N VAL A 71 17.18 -12.38 -4.57
CA VAL A 71 16.29 -11.34 -5.12
C VAL A 71 15.02 -11.91 -5.73
N ASN A 72 15.08 -13.04 -6.43
CA ASN A 72 13.90 -13.68 -7.02
C ASN A 72 12.92 -14.18 -5.95
N GLU A 73 13.43 -14.80 -4.88
CA GLU A 73 12.62 -15.22 -3.74
C GLU A 73 12.03 -14.02 -3.00
N PHE A 74 12.79 -12.94 -2.86
CA PHE A 74 12.33 -11.68 -2.28
C PHE A 74 11.16 -11.10 -3.09
N ILE A 75 11.35 -10.89 -4.41
CA ILE A 75 10.33 -10.35 -5.32
C ILE A 75 9.06 -11.20 -5.23
N TYR A 76 9.19 -12.52 -5.28
CA TYR A 76 8.05 -13.42 -5.16
C TYR A 76 7.31 -13.27 -3.83
N GLN A 77 7.99 -13.43 -2.70
CA GLN A 77 7.35 -13.38 -1.37
C GLN A 77 6.73 -12.02 -1.08
N TYR A 78 7.43 -10.94 -1.46
CA TYR A 78 6.95 -9.58 -1.29
C TYR A 78 5.72 -9.31 -2.17
N SER A 79 5.77 -9.70 -3.46
CA SER A 79 4.66 -9.50 -4.41
C SER A 79 3.41 -10.30 -4.02
N GLU A 80 3.57 -11.54 -3.54
CA GLU A 80 2.45 -12.33 -3.03
C GLU A 80 1.82 -11.67 -1.80
N LEU A 81 2.62 -11.11 -0.89
CA LEU A 81 2.09 -10.38 0.26
C LEU A 81 1.38 -9.08 -0.17
N ARG A 82 1.94 -8.31 -1.10
CA ARG A 82 1.30 -7.11 -1.70
C ARG A 82 -0.05 -7.48 -2.32
N ARG A 83 -0.10 -8.52 -3.15
CA ARG A 83 -1.33 -8.99 -3.80
C ARG A 83 -2.37 -9.46 -2.78
N SER A 84 -1.95 -10.21 -1.76
CA SER A 84 -2.84 -10.67 -0.69
C SER A 84 -3.48 -9.50 0.05
N ASN A 85 -2.69 -8.47 0.40
CA ASN A 85 -3.20 -7.27 1.07
C ASN A 85 -4.14 -6.45 0.16
N PHE A 86 -3.81 -6.32 -1.13
CA PHE A 86 -4.68 -5.65 -2.10
C PHE A 86 -6.05 -6.34 -2.18
N ASN A 87 -6.08 -7.67 -2.33
CA ASN A 87 -7.31 -8.45 -2.39
C ASN A 87 -8.14 -8.30 -1.10
N GLN A 88 -7.49 -8.30 0.07
CA GLN A 88 -8.17 -8.09 1.35
C GLN A 88 -8.79 -6.69 1.45
N SER A 89 -8.08 -5.65 1.01
CA SER A 89 -8.61 -4.29 0.99
C SER A 89 -9.79 -4.17 0.03
N GLU A 90 -9.70 -4.76 -1.18
CA GLU A 90 -10.79 -4.77 -2.16
C GLU A 90 -12.04 -5.47 -1.60
N MET A 91 -11.87 -6.60 -0.90
CA MET A 91 -12.98 -7.27 -0.21
C MET A 91 -13.60 -6.40 0.88
N LEU A 92 -12.78 -5.72 1.69
CA LEU A 92 -13.25 -4.80 2.71
C LEU A 92 -14.05 -3.64 2.10
N GLN A 93 -13.55 -3.05 1.02
CA GLN A 93 -14.25 -2.00 0.26
C GLN A 93 -15.60 -2.52 -0.25
N LYS A 94 -15.66 -3.69 -0.89
CA LYS A 94 -16.92 -4.31 -1.36
C LYS A 94 -17.92 -4.52 -0.23
N ASN A 95 -17.47 -4.94 0.95
CA ASN A 95 -18.36 -5.13 2.10
C ASN A 95 -18.90 -3.78 2.62
N LEU A 96 -18.07 -2.73 2.67
CA LEU A 96 -18.50 -1.38 3.06
C LEU A 96 -19.44 -0.78 2.01
N GLU A 97 -19.24 -1.06 0.73
CA GLU A 97 -20.16 -0.71 -0.35
C GLU A 97 -21.52 -1.38 -0.19
N ALA A 98 -21.53 -2.69 0.11
CA ALA A 98 -22.76 -3.41 0.40
C ALA A 98 -23.49 -2.81 1.62
N GLU A 99 -22.76 -2.45 2.68
CA GLU A 99 -23.32 -1.77 3.86
C GLU A 99 -23.94 -0.40 3.49
N ALA A 100 -23.24 0.42 2.68
CA ALA A 100 -23.69 1.74 2.26
C ALA A 100 -24.96 1.70 1.38
N LEU A 101 -25.06 0.71 0.49
CA LEU A 101 -26.15 0.59 -0.48
C LEU A 101 -27.38 -0.16 0.06
N SER A 102 -27.18 -1.13 0.95
CA SER A 102 -28.28 -1.98 1.43
C SER A 102 -29.19 -1.27 2.43
N GLY A 103 -28.72 -0.26 3.16
CA GLY A 103 -29.50 0.51 4.14
C GLY A 103 -30.17 -0.28 5.29
N LEU A 104 -30.14 -1.62 5.27
CA LEU A 104 -31.13 -2.46 5.95
C LEU A 104 -30.69 -3.92 6.20
N ILE A 105 -29.39 -4.24 6.26
CA ILE A 105 -28.96 -5.57 6.76
C ILE A 105 -28.21 -5.38 8.07
N GLN A 106 -28.89 -5.70 9.18
CA GLN A 106 -28.33 -5.75 10.54
C GLN A 106 -27.28 -6.86 10.72
N GLU A 107 -27.13 -7.76 9.75
CA GLU A 107 -26.20 -8.89 9.86
C GLU A 107 -24.80 -8.47 9.40
N SER A 108 -23.99 -8.12 10.40
CA SER A 108 -22.58 -7.73 10.36
C SER A 108 -22.27 -6.31 9.85
N LYS A 109 -22.66 -5.30 10.64
CA LYS A 109 -21.92 -4.02 10.60
C LYS A 109 -20.44 -4.33 10.82
N ILE A 110 -19.59 -4.04 9.85
CA ILE A 110 -18.14 -4.20 10.02
C ILE A 110 -17.72 -3.25 11.14
N ASP A 111 -17.23 -3.79 12.26
CA ASP A 111 -16.56 -2.96 13.27
C ASP A 111 -15.19 -2.59 12.73
N LEU A 112 -15.14 -1.44 12.05
CA LEU A 112 -13.95 -0.96 11.38
C LEU A 112 -13.23 0.03 12.27
N GLN A 113 -12.15 -0.41 12.89
CA GLN A 113 -11.19 0.44 13.58
C GLN A 113 -9.89 0.46 12.80
N LEU A 114 -9.60 1.59 12.16
CA LEU A 114 -8.36 1.77 11.40
C LEU A 114 -7.26 2.27 12.33
N ASN A 115 -6.04 1.78 12.14
CA ASN A 115 -4.92 2.23 12.94
C ASN A 115 -4.47 3.61 12.43
N PRO A 116 -4.48 4.69 13.23
CA PRO A 116 -4.06 6.00 12.75
C PRO A 116 -2.59 6.05 12.29
N LYS A 117 -1.77 5.08 12.71
CA LYS A 117 -0.37 4.94 12.26
C LYS A 117 -0.23 4.25 10.90
N CYS A 118 -1.32 3.93 10.21
CA CYS A 118 -1.23 3.32 8.88
C CYS A 118 -1.08 4.34 7.74
N GLU A 119 -1.43 5.62 7.95
CA GLU A 119 -1.42 6.71 6.94
C GLU A 119 -0.11 6.84 6.11
N GLY A 120 -0.14 6.42 4.85
CA GLY A 120 0.99 6.46 3.93
C GLY A 120 1.86 5.19 3.94
N PHE A 121 1.43 4.11 4.62
CA PHE A 121 2.21 2.87 4.63
C PHE A 121 2.34 2.24 3.23
N THR A 122 1.29 2.34 2.39
CA THR A 122 1.35 1.88 0.99
C THR A 122 2.25 2.75 0.12
N ASP A 123 2.35 4.05 0.39
CA ASP A 123 3.33 4.94 -0.27
C ASP A 123 4.75 4.47 0.05
N ILE A 124 5.01 4.09 1.29
CA ILE A 124 6.33 3.54 1.66
C ILE A 124 6.63 2.26 0.87
N LEU A 125 5.66 1.35 0.79
CA LEU A 125 5.80 0.11 0.02
C LEU A 125 6.04 0.37 -1.47
N SER A 126 5.49 1.44 -2.04
CA SER A 126 5.70 1.79 -3.45
C SER A 126 7.17 2.09 -3.80
N TYR A 127 7.99 2.51 -2.84
CA TYR A 127 9.44 2.63 -3.06
C TYR A 127 10.09 1.27 -3.35
N ILE A 128 9.64 0.20 -2.68
CA ILE A 128 10.12 -1.15 -3.00
C ILE A 128 9.60 -1.57 -4.37
N ASP A 129 8.33 -1.31 -4.65
CA ASP A 129 7.73 -1.66 -5.94
C ASP A 129 8.56 -1.06 -7.10
N ASN A 130 8.98 0.21 -6.98
CA ASN A 130 9.85 0.87 -7.96
C ASN A 130 11.23 0.20 -8.09
N ASP A 131 11.87 -0.17 -6.99
CA ASP A 131 13.17 -0.85 -7.04
C ASP A 131 13.06 -2.26 -7.65
N ILE A 132 11.96 -2.97 -7.39
CA ILE A 132 11.67 -4.26 -8.01
C ILE A 132 11.53 -4.08 -9.53
N ASP A 133 10.81 -3.06 -9.99
CA ASP A 133 10.64 -2.78 -11.42
C ASP A 133 11.95 -2.40 -12.11
N LEU A 134 12.89 -1.83 -11.37
CA LEU A 134 14.23 -1.47 -11.86
C LEU A 134 15.24 -2.61 -11.74
N PHE A 135 14.95 -3.70 -11.05
CA PHE A 135 15.90 -4.80 -10.91
C PHE A 135 16.24 -5.44 -12.27
N ASP A 136 17.53 -5.55 -12.56
CA ASP A 136 18.05 -6.19 -13.78
C ASP A 136 19.27 -7.06 -13.44
N GLU A 137 19.15 -8.36 -13.69
CA GLU A 137 20.21 -9.35 -13.45
C GLU A 137 21.48 -9.11 -14.27
N ASN A 138 21.40 -8.32 -15.34
CA ASN A 138 22.54 -7.98 -16.19
C ASN A 138 23.34 -6.78 -15.67
N ILE A 139 22.81 -6.06 -14.69
CA ILE A 139 23.48 -4.91 -14.08
C ILE A 139 24.31 -5.39 -12.90
N SER A 140 25.60 -5.03 -12.92
CA SER A 140 26.49 -5.31 -11.79
C SER A 140 26.48 -4.18 -10.77
N PHE A 141 26.88 -4.48 -9.54
CA PHE A 141 27.02 -3.46 -8.50
C PHE A 141 27.99 -2.34 -8.89
N GLU A 142 29.11 -2.69 -9.54
CA GLU A 142 30.09 -1.72 -10.03
C GLU A 142 29.50 -0.77 -11.08
N MET A 143 28.61 -1.26 -11.96
CA MET A 143 27.91 -0.42 -12.93
C MET A 143 27.04 0.63 -12.22
N ASN A 144 26.29 0.25 -11.17
CA ASN A 144 25.50 1.19 -10.40
C ASN A 144 26.36 2.21 -9.64
N LEU A 145 27.49 1.80 -9.07
CA LEU A 145 28.39 2.70 -8.33
C LEU A 145 29.09 3.72 -9.24
N ASN A 146 29.54 3.29 -10.42
CA ASN A 146 30.31 4.12 -11.34
C ASN A 146 29.43 5.03 -12.21
N ASN A 147 28.16 4.67 -12.41
CA ASN A 147 27.22 5.43 -13.24
C ASN A 147 25.89 5.59 -12.51
N LEU A 148 25.79 6.62 -11.65
CA LEU A 148 24.56 6.91 -10.92
C LEU A 148 23.35 7.16 -11.84
N GLU A 149 23.57 7.61 -13.07
CA GLU A 149 22.51 7.80 -14.07
C GLU A 149 21.85 6.46 -14.50
N LEU A 150 22.57 5.33 -14.38
CA LEU A 150 22.03 3.99 -14.68
C LEU A 150 21.01 3.50 -13.65
N ILE A 151 20.99 4.07 -12.44
CA ILE A 151 20.08 3.66 -11.36
C ILE A 151 18.61 3.81 -11.79
N GLY A 152 18.30 4.78 -12.65
CA GLY A 152 16.95 4.95 -13.22
C GLY A 152 16.58 3.95 -14.33
N TYR A 153 17.51 3.08 -14.72
CA TYR A 153 17.34 2.11 -15.81
C TYR A 153 17.58 0.67 -15.39
N GLY A 154 18.28 0.44 -14.28
CA GLY A 154 18.63 -0.89 -13.83
C GLY A 154 19.34 -0.93 -12.49
N LEU A 155 18.94 -1.86 -11.62
CA LEU A 155 19.53 -2.11 -10.31
C LEU A 155 20.09 -3.53 -10.24
N SER A 156 21.34 -3.65 -9.81
CA SER A 156 21.91 -4.91 -9.34
C SER A 156 21.26 -5.38 -8.04
N GLU A 157 21.34 -6.69 -7.76
CA GLU A 157 20.84 -7.27 -6.51
C GLU A 157 21.55 -6.66 -5.29
N GLU A 158 22.87 -6.43 -5.35
CA GLU A 158 23.61 -5.80 -4.26
C GLU A 158 23.18 -4.36 -4.01
N PHE A 159 23.00 -3.56 -5.07
CA PHE A 159 22.52 -2.18 -4.92
C PHE A 159 21.10 -2.16 -4.35
N PHE A 160 20.23 -3.03 -4.85
CA PHE A 160 18.87 -3.15 -4.35
C PHE A 160 18.84 -3.52 -2.86
N ARG A 161 19.67 -4.49 -2.45
CA ARG A 161 19.82 -4.88 -1.04
C ARG A 161 20.33 -3.74 -0.17
N GLN A 162 21.30 -2.97 -0.68
CA GLN A 162 21.81 -1.80 0.02
C GLN A 162 20.73 -0.73 0.17
N ASN A 163 19.92 -0.47 -0.86
CA ASN A 163 18.82 0.49 -0.80
C ASN A 163 17.75 0.07 0.24
N MET A 164 17.42 -1.23 0.29
CA MET A 164 16.52 -1.78 1.30
C MET A 164 17.04 -1.55 2.74
N GLN A 165 18.34 -1.70 2.96
CA GLN A 165 18.96 -1.50 4.26
C GLN A 165 19.07 -0.02 4.64
N ASP A 166 19.63 0.80 3.74
CA ASP A 166 20.04 2.17 4.05
C ASP A 166 18.89 3.16 3.99
N ASN A 167 17.88 2.90 3.15
CA ASN A 167 16.75 3.82 2.98
C ASN A 167 15.45 3.23 3.53
N PHE A 168 15.08 2.03 3.10
CA PHE A 168 13.76 1.50 3.42
C PHE A 168 13.61 1.08 4.89
N MET A 169 14.54 0.27 5.41
CA MET A 169 14.48 -0.18 6.81
C MET A 169 14.56 1.00 7.79
N LEU A 170 15.34 2.05 7.47
CA LEU A 170 15.36 3.27 8.26
C LEU A 170 14.01 4.01 8.23
N LEU A 171 13.41 4.14 7.05
CA LEU A 171 12.16 4.85 6.86
C LEU A 171 11.01 4.14 7.58
N ILE A 172 10.93 2.81 7.45
CA ILE A 172 9.92 2.06 8.17
C ILE A 172 10.22 1.97 9.68
N GLY A 173 11.48 1.82 10.11
CA GLY A 173 11.82 1.81 11.54
C GLY A 173 11.30 3.06 12.25
N LYS A 174 11.49 4.24 11.63
CA LYS A 174 10.93 5.52 12.08
C LYS A 174 9.40 5.53 12.06
N TYR A 175 8.80 5.00 11.00
CA TYR A 175 7.34 5.03 10.80
C TYR A 175 6.58 4.08 11.74
N CYS A 176 7.09 2.87 11.96
CA CYS A 176 6.43 1.83 12.74
C CYS A 176 6.79 1.83 14.23
N ASN A 177 7.71 2.71 14.69
CA ASN A 177 8.29 2.68 16.04
C ASN A 177 8.83 1.28 16.43
N ILE A 178 9.44 0.57 15.49
CA ILE A 178 10.06 -0.71 15.78
C ILE A 178 11.45 -0.40 16.31
N LYS A 179 11.65 -0.72 17.59
CA LYS A 179 12.94 -0.65 18.27
C LYS A 179 13.75 -1.91 18.00
#